data_AF-X1LCH2-F1
#
_entry.id   AF-X1LCH2-F1
#
_cell.length_a   1.000
_cell.length_b   1.000
_cell.length_c   1.000
_cell.angle_alpha   90.00
_cell.angle_beta   90.00
_cell.angle_gamma   90.00
#
_symmetry.space_group_name_H-M   'P 1'
#
loop_
_entity.id
_entity.type
_entity.pdbx_description
1 polymer ?
#
loop_
_entity_poly.entity_id
_entity_poly.type
_entity_poly.pdbx_seq_one_letter_code
_entity_poly.pdbx_strand_id
1 'polypeptide(L)'
;LRAANELPIDAVLIAAEREGEYFLTWRHLMLFQRFAGLLTKPLLASIPLNVTANELQALWEAGVDGVVIEVGAEQPADKLKKLRQTIDKLTFPSPRKRGKAEALLPHIGREASIVTEEEEETE
;
A
#
# COMPACT_ATOMS: atom_id res chain seq x y z
N LEU A 1 -0.24 8.93 -11.99
CA LEU A 1 -0.25 8.05 -10.79
C LEU A 1 -1.29 8.45 -9.75
N ARG A 2 -1.49 9.74 -9.42
CA ARG A 2 -2.58 10.15 -8.51
C ARG A 2 -3.98 9.72 -8.99
N ALA A 3 -4.20 9.68 -10.31
CA ALA A 3 -5.41 9.12 -10.93
C ALA A 3 -5.70 7.65 -10.54
N ALA A 4 -4.67 6.85 -10.18
CA ALA A 4 -4.87 5.48 -9.72
C ALA A 4 -5.61 5.41 -8.37
N ASN A 5 -5.59 6.49 -7.58
CA ASN A 5 -6.33 6.58 -6.32
C ASN A 5 -7.85 6.62 -6.57
N GLU A 6 -8.29 7.19 -7.69
CA GLU A 6 -9.71 7.31 -8.06
C GLU A 6 -10.30 6.02 -8.66
N LEU A 7 -9.45 5.09 -9.09
CA LEU A 7 -9.89 3.81 -9.64
C LEU A 7 -10.45 2.90 -8.53
N PRO A 8 -11.40 1.99 -8.80
CA PRO A 8 -11.82 0.98 -7.83
C PRO A 8 -10.82 -0.19 -7.79
N ILE A 9 -9.58 0.08 -7.39
CA ILE A 9 -8.50 -0.90 -7.25
C ILE A 9 -7.95 -0.90 -5.82
N ASP A 10 -7.57 -2.08 -5.32
CA ASP A 10 -7.10 -2.27 -3.95
C ASP A 10 -5.61 -2.00 -3.75
N ALA A 11 -4.80 -2.13 -4.80
CA ALA A 11 -3.35 -1.93 -4.76
C ALA A 11 -2.77 -1.57 -6.14
N VAL A 12 -1.54 -1.04 -6.15
CA VAL A 12 -0.78 -0.72 -7.35
C VAL A 12 0.51 -1.55 -7.36
N LEU A 13 0.71 -2.36 -8.39
CA LEU A 13 1.94 -3.12 -8.61
C LEU A 13 2.87 -2.39 -9.56
N ILE A 14 4.13 -2.23 -9.18
CA ILE A 14 5.21 -1.82 -10.09
C ILE A 14 5.89 -3.08 -10.59
N ALA A 15 5.55 -3.45 -11.83
CA ALA A 15 6.27 -4.47 -12.56
C ALA A 15 7.62 -3.88 -13.00
N ALA A 16 8.70 -4.52 -12.58
CA ALA A 16 10.01 -4.26 -13.16
C ALA A 16 10.19 -5.15 -14.38
N GLU A 17 10.71 -4.60 -15.48
CA GLU A 17 11.07 -5.39 -16.65
C GLU A 17 12.17 -6.38 -16.28
N ARG A 18 11.97 -7.65 -16.64
CA ARG A 18 12.80 -8.79 -16.22
C ARG A 18 13.75 -9.21 -17.32
N GLU A 19 14.59 -8.28 -17.77
CA GLU A 19 15.65 -8.61 -18.71
C GLU A 19 16.99 -8.65 -17.95
N GLY A 20 17.34 -9.85 -17.46
CA GLY A 20 18.62 -10.11 -16.78
C GLY A 20 18.55 -10.27 -15.25
N GLU A 21 19.73 -10.25 -14.61
CA GLU A 21 19.83 -10.33 -13.15
C GLU A 21 19.31 -9.02 -12.53
N TYR A 22 18.16 -9.12 -11.84
CA TYR A 22 17.55 -7.99 -11.16
C TYR A 22 18.34 -7.66 -9.89
N PHE A 23 18.81 -6.43 -9.79
CA PHE A 23 19.39 -5.87 -8.58
C PHE A 23 18.59 -4.67 -8.09
N LEU A 24 18.35 -4.60 -6.78
CA LEU A 24 17.74 -3.42 -6.18
C LEU A 24 18.73 -2.26 -6.25
N THR A 25 18.39 -1.21 -7.01
CA THR A 25 19.23 -0.02 -7.17
C THR A 25 18.65 1.15 -6.39
N TRP A 26 19.48 2.16 -6.10
CA TRP A 26 19.00 3.43 -5.54
C TRP A 26 17.92 4.09 -6.40
N ARG A 27 18.00 3.94 -7.73
CA ARG A 27 16.97 4.43 -8.65
C ARG A 27 15.63 3.76 -8.39
N HIS A 28 15.60 2.45 -8.13
CA HIS A 28 14.37 1.73 -7.77
C HIS A 28 13.79 2.28 -6.46
N LEU A 29 14.62 2.45 -5.42
CA LEU A 29 14.20 2.98 -4.13
C LEU A 29 13.64 4.40 -4.21
N MET A 30 14.30 5.30 -4.95
CA MET A 30 13.80 6.66 -5.18
C MET A 30 12.44 6.67 -5.90
N LEU A 31 12.24 5.76 -6.85
CA LEU A 31 10.99 5.63 -7.59
C LEU A 31 9.86 5.11 -6.69
N PHE A 32 10.14 4.11 -5.85
CA PHE A 32 9.18 3.61 -4.86
C PHE A 32 8.80 4.69 -3.85
N GLN A 33 9.77 5.42 -3.31
CA GLN A 33 9.51 6.52 -2.37
C GLN A 33 8.65 7.62 -2.98
N ARG A 34 8.93 7.98 -4.24
CA ARG A 34 8.11 8.95 -4.97
C ARG A 34 6.67 8.48 -5.14
N PHE A 35 6.45 7.20 -5.44
CA PHE A 35 5.09 6.66 -5.65
C PHE A 35 4.35 6.46 -4.34
N ALA A 36 5.03 6.01 -3.29
CA ALA A 36 4.47 5.90 -1.94
C ALA A 36 3.96 7.25 -1.41
N GLY A 37 4.59 8.37 -1.80
CA GLY A 37 4.10 9.72 -1.45
C GLY A 37 2.92 10.22 -2.29
N LEU A 38 2.64 9.60 -3.45
CA LEU A 38 1.57 10.02 -4.38
C LEU A 38 0.33 9.13 -4.32
N LEU A 39 0.49 7.88 -3.89
CA LEU A 39 -0.57 6.88 -3.81
C LEU A 39 -1.15 6.83 -2.39
N THR A 40 -2.47 6.83 -2.28
CA THR A 40 -3.16 6.54 -1.02
C THR A 40 -3.32 5.03 -0.81
N LYS A 41 -3.10 4.25 -1.86
CA LYS A 41 -3.28 2.81 -1.92
C LYS A 41 -1.98 2.05 -1.69
N PRO A 42 -2.06 0.78 -1.24
CA PRO A 42 -0.93 -0.13 -1.18
C PRO A 42 -0.11 -0.20 -2.47
N LEU A 43 1.21 -0.07 -2.30
CA LEU A 43 2.21 -0.19 -3.34
C LEU A 43 2.91 -1.54 -3.23
N LEU A 44 2.85 -2.31 -4.30
CA LEU A 44 3.48 -3.60 -4.43
C LEU A 44 4.67 -3.50 -5.40
N ALA A 45 5.75 -4.22 -5.11
CA ALA A 45 6.93 -4.30 -5.98
C ALA A 45 7.21 -5.74 -6.41
N SER A 46 7.48 -5.95 -7.69
CA SER A 46 7.99 -7.23 -8.18
C SER A 46 9.47 -7.37 -7.80
N ILE A 47 9.83 -8.48 -7.14
CA ILE A 47 11.22 -8.78 -6.73
C ILE A 47 11.62 -10.21 -7.12
N PRO A 48 12.92 -10.49 -7.25
CA PRO A 48 13.40 -11.83 -7.51
C PRO A 48 13.41 -12.68 -6.23
N LEU A 49 13.45 -14.00 -6.40
CA LEU A 49 13.39 -14.96 -5.29
C LEU A 49 14.63 -14.92 -4.37
N ASN A 50 15.76 -14.42 -4.86
CA ASN A 50 17.04 -14.33 -4.15
C ASN A 50 17.21 -13.04 -3.32
N VAL A 51 16.14 -12.29 -3.07
CA VAL A 51 16.18 -11.08 -2.27
C VAL A 51 16.71 -11.36 -0.85
N THR A 52 17.50 -10.41 -0.34
CA THR A 52 18.07 -10.46 1.01
C THR A 52 17.20 -9.72 2.03
N ALA A 53 17.43 -9.99 3.32
CA ALA A 53 16.73 -9.30 4.40
C ALA A 53 16.92 -7.77 4.36
N ASN A 54 18.12 -7.31 4.01
CA ASN A 54 18.46 -5.88 3.93
C ASN A 54 17.72 -5.20 2.77
N GLU A 55 17.57 -5.88 1.64
CA GLU A 55 16.81 -5.36 0.50
C GLU A 55 15.31 -5.29 0.83
N LEU A 56 14.75 -6.28 1.52
CA LEU A 56 13.36 -6.25 2.01
C LEU A 56 13.14 -5.06 2.96
N GLN A 57 14.08 -4.81 3.87
CA GLN A 57 14.02 -3.65 4.75
C GLN A 57 14.12 -2.33 3.96
N ALA A 58 15.02 -2.23 2.99
CA ALA A 58 15.14 -1.05 2.14
C ALA A 58 13.87 -0.77 1.33
N LEU A 59 13.19 -1.81 0.83
CA LEU A 59 11.91 -1.69 0.15
C LEU A 59 10.80 -1.18 1.09
N TRP A 60 10.74 -1.70 2.31
CA TRP A 60 9.83 -1.22 3.34
C TRP A 60 10.07 0.27 3.66
N GLU A 61 11.34 0.65 3.85
CA GLU A 61 11.74 2.04 4.07
C GLU A 61 11.46 2.93 2.86
N ALA A 62 11.48 2.40 1.64
CA ALA A 62 11.05 3.12 0.45
C ALA A 62 9.52 3.26 0.33
N GLY A 63 8.74 2.55 1.16
CA GLY A 63 7.28 2.66 1.20
C GLY A 63 6.53 1.63 0.36
N VAL A 64 7.20 0.53 0.03
CA VAL A 64 6.56 -0.67 -0.52
C VAL A 64 5.90 -1.44 0.61
N ASP A 65 4.63 -1.83 0.44
CA ASP A 65 3.87 -2.56 1.47
C ASP A 65 3.86 -4.06 1.27
N GLY A 66 4.16 -4.50 0.05
CA GLY A 66 4.14 -5.89 -0.31
C GLY A 66 5.06 -6.17 -1.48
N VAL A 67 5.55 -7.40 -1.50
CA VAL A 67 6.45 -7.87 -2.53
C VAL A 67 5.78 -9.00 -3.30
N VAL A 68 5.93 -8.98 -4.62
CA VAL A 68 5.39 -9.98 -5.52
C VAL A 68 6.55 -10.73 -6.15
N ILE A 69 6.50 -12.05 -6.10
CA ILE A 69 7.50 -12.93 -6.68
C ILE A 69 6.79 -13.82 -7.68
N GLU A 70 7.32 -13.91 -8.90
CA GLU A 70 6.81 -14.91 -9.83
C GLU A 70 7.54 -16.22 -9.60
N VAL A 71 6.74 -17.26 -9.41
CA VAL A 71 7.20 -18.61 -9.17
C VAL A 71 7.02 -19.39 -10.47
N GLY A 72 8.14 -19.70 -11.14
CA GLY A 72 8.15 -20.60 -12.30
C GLY A 72 8.04 -22.07 -11.90
N ALA A 73 7.71 -22.95 -12.85
CA ALA A 73 7.51 -24.39 -12.62
C ALA A 73 8.72 -25.10 -11.99
N GLU A 74 9.93 -24.56 -12.15
CA GLU A 74 11.17 -25.12 -11.61
C GLU A 74 11.63 -24.47 -10.28
N GLN A 75 10.86 -23.53 -9.73
CA GLN A 75 11.26 -22.86 -8.50
C GLN A 75 10.92 -23.71 -7.27
N PRO A 76 11.92 -24.12 -6.47
CA PRO A 76 11.71 -25.04 -5.36
C PRO A 76 10.96 -24.36 -4.21
N ALA A 77 9.92 -25.03 -3.70
CA ALA A 77 9.13 -24.62 -2.53
C ALA A 77 10.01 -24.26 -1.31
N ASP A 78 11.19 -24.88 -1.21
CA ASP A 78 12.17 -24.61 -0.15
C ASP A 78 12.70 -23.17 -0.17
N LYS A 79 12.91 -22.57 -1.34
CA LYS A 79 13.38 -21.19 -1.44
C LYS A 79 12.32 -20.20 -0.99
N LEU A 80 11.05 -20.45 -1.31
CA LEU A 80 9.92 -19.67 -0.81
C LEU A 80 9.77 -19.79 0.70
N LYS A 81 9.93 -21.00 1.25
CA LYS A 81 9.90 -21.21 2.70
C LYS A 81 11.03 -20.45 3.42
N LYS A 82 12.24 -20.47 2.85
CA LYS A 82 13.37 -19.67 3.36
C LYS A 82 13.07 -18.18 3.35
N LEU A 83 12.51 -17.66 2.26
CA LEU A 83 12.13 -16.25 2.18
C LEU A 83 11.08 -15.89 3.23
N ARG A 84 10.04 -16.72 3.38
CA ARG A 84 9.02 -16.51 4.42
C ARG A 84 9.64 -16.46 5.81
N GLN A 85 10.54 -17.37 6.13
CA GLN A 85 11.27 -17.34 7.40
C GLN A 85 12.12 -16.08 7.58
N THR A 86 12.69 -15.54 6.50
CA THR A 86 13.42 -14.27 6.54
C THR A 86 12.47 -13.10 6.83
N ILE A 87 11.30 -13.08 6.20
CA ILE A 87 10.25 -12.06 6.45
C ILE A 87 9.76 -12.14 7.90
N ASP A 88 9.50 -13.33 8.43
CA ASP A 88 9.01 -13.52 9.80
C ASP A 88 10.03 -13.05 10.87
N LYS A 89 11.33 -13.03 10.53
CA LYS A 89 12.40 -12.52 11.41
C LYS A 89 12.56 -11.01 11.34
N LEU A 90 12.08 -10.37 10.28
CA LEU A 90 12.19 -8.93 10.10
C LEU A 90 11.13 -8.23 10.95
N THR A 91 11.58 -7.32 11.82
CA THR A 91 10.69 -6.40 12.50
C THR A 91 10.48 -5.17 11.64
N PHE A 92 9.38 -5.13 10.90
CA PHE A 92 9.00 -3.95 10.16
C PHE A 92 8.47 -2.88 11.13
N PRO A 93 9.01 -1.64 11.13
CA PRO A 93 8.48 -0.57 11.97
C PRO A 93 7.01 -0.31 11.64
N SER A 94 6.24 0.18 12.62
CA SER A 94 4.78 0.33 12.54
C SER A 94 4.32 0.93 11.20
N PRO A 95 3.20 0.44 10.63
CA PRO A 95 2.72 0.87 9.32
C PRO A 95 2.65 2.40 9.27
N ARG A 96 3.22 2.97 8.21
CA ARG A 96 3.18 4.42 7.98
C ARG A 96 1.73 4.88 8.03
N LYS A 97 1.48 6.03 8.67
CA LYS A 97 0.16 6.67 8.70
C LYS A 97 -0.25 7.03 7.27
N ARG A 98 -0.79 6.08 6.53
CA ARG A 98 -1.61 6.38 5.37
C ARG A 98 -2.88 7.04 5.86
N GLY A 99 -3.41 7.96 5.06
CA GLY A 99 -4.73 8.54 5.31
C GLY A 99 -5.66 7.39 5.69
N LYS A 100 -6.25 7.49 6.89
CA LYS A 100 -7.09 6.42 7.44
C LYS A 100 -8.10 6.04 6.36
N ALA A 101 -8.21 4.75 6.05
CA ALA A 101 -9.32 4.22 5.28
C ALA A 101 -10.57 4.33 6.16
N GLU A 102 -11.10 5.55 6.29
CA GLU A 102 -12.36 5.80 6.98
C GLU A 102 -13.47 5.38 6.03
N ALA A 103 -14.39 4.54 6.51
CA ALA A 103 -15.56 4.16 5.75
C ALA A 103 -16.39 5.42 5.47
N LEU A 104 -16.59 5.74 4.18
CA LEU A 104 -17.53 6.78 3.77
C LEU A 104 -18.95 6.23 3.94
N LEU A 105 -19.50 6.39 5.15
CA LEU A 105 -20.91 6.06 5.40
C LEU A 105 -21.79 7.20 4.88
N PRO A 106 -22.87 6.91 4.14
CA PRO A 106 -23.84 7.94 3.77
C PRO A 106 -24.45 8.55 5.04
N HIS A 107 -24.41 9.88 5.15
CA HIS A 107 -25.02 10.58 6.26
C HIS A 107 -26.55 10.50 6.11
N ILE A 108 -27.18 9.64 6.91
CA ILE A 108 -28.64 9.63 7.04
C ILE A 108 -29.02 10.82 7.92
N GLY A 109 -29.42 11.93 7.29
CA GLY A 109 -30.03 13.06 7.97
C GLY A 109 -31.42 12.66 8.44
N ARG A 110 -31.63 12.60 9.76
CA ARG A 110 -32.98 12.58 10.33
C ARG A 110 -33.57 13.96 10.09
N GLU A 111 -34.57 14.06 9.23
CA GLU A 111 -35.37 15.27 9.08
C GLU A 111 -35.93 15.64 10.45
N ALA A 112 -35.37 16.70 11.05
CA ALA A 112 -35.98 17.34 12.19
C ALA A 112 -37.18 18.12 11.64
N SER A 113 -38.38 17.59 11.82
CA SER A 113 -39.61 18.37 11.76
C SER A 113 -39.57 19.39 12.89
N ILE A 114 -39.00 20.56 12.62
CA ILE A 114 -39.14 21.72 13.48
C ILE A 114 -40.53 22.28 13.16
N VAL A 115 -41.49 21.90 14.00
CA VAL A 115 -42.82 22.50 14.01
C VAL A 115 -42.63 23.98 14.36
N THR A 116 -43.08 24.84 13.44
CA THR A 116 -43.26 26.27 13.65
C THR A 116 -44.29 26.48 14.75
N GLU A 117 -43.90 27.11 15.86
CA GLU A 117 -44.82 27.89 16.70
C GLU A 117 -44.28 29.32 16.72
N GLU A 118 -44.95 30.17 15.95
CA GLU A 118 -44.99 31.61 16.16
C GLU A 118 -45.74 31.87 17.48
N GLU A 119 -45.17 32.63 18.41
CA GLU A 119 -45.94 33.46 19.33
C GLU A 119 -45.26 34.82 19.51
N GLU A 120 -46.05 35.86 19.23
CA GLU A 120 -45.81 37.28 19.47
C GLU A 120 -45.72 37.60 20.99
N GLU A 121 -44.97 38.65 21.36
CA GLU A 121 -45.44 39.90 22.00
C GLU A 121 -44.38 40.58 22.92
N THR A 122 -44.05 41.82 22.53
CA THR A 122 -43.81 43.05 23.33
C THR A 122 -43.16 43.03 24.73
N GLU A 123 -42.06 43.78 24.87
CA GLU A 123 -42.06 45.13 25.51
C GLU A 123 -40.86 45.97 25.03
#